data_AF-A0A3D1HS89-F1
#
_entry.id   AF-A0A3D1HS89-F1
#
_cell.length_a   1.000
_cell.length_b   1.000
_cell.length_c   1.000
_cell.angle_alpha   90.00
_cell.angle_beta   90.00
_cell.angle_gamma   90.00
#
_symmetry.space_group_name_H-M   'P 1'
#
loop_
_entity.id
_entity.type
_entity.pdbx_description
1 polymer ?
#
loop_
_entity_poly.entity_id
_entity_poly.type
_entity_poly.pdbx_seq_one_letter_code
_entity_poly.pdbx_strand_id
1 'polypeptide(L)' 'MPEKINLAEKLSGFEDQWSPKIITRYNHNDIMVVKTEGEFVWHHHDDTDDFFLVLKGRMTIETENGDVTLEPGELNVVP' A
#
# COMPACT_ATOMS: atom_id res chain seq x y z
N MET A 1 18.32 0.23 -18.45
CA MET A 1 18.44 -1.24 -18.23
C MET A 1 17.35 -1.63 -17.24
N PRO A 2 16.76 -2.83 -17.33
CA PRO A 2 15.79 -3.26 -16.32
C PRO A 2 16.48 -3.32 -14.95
N GLU A 3 15.88 -2.67 -13.95
CA GLU A 3 16.36 -2.68 -12.58
C GLU A 3 15.38 -3.45 -11.69
N LYS A 4 15.92 -4.28 -10.81
CA LYS A 4 15.13 -4.94 -9.77
C LYS A 4 14.92 -3.98 -8.60
N ILE A 5 13.75 -4.03 -7.98
CA ILE A 5 13.45 -3.26 -6.77
C ILE A 5 13.29 -4.23 -5.60
N ASN A 6 14.11 -4.06 -4.57
CA ASN A 6 14.00 -4.80 -3.32
C ASN A 6 13.14 -4.01 -2.33
N LEU A 7 11.93 -4.50 -2.04
CA LEU A 7 10.98 -3.82 -1.15
C LEU A 7 11.53 -3.67 0.27
N ALA A 8 12.26 -4.67 0.78
CA ALA A 8 12.85 -4.63 2.12
C ALA A 8 13.89 -3.49 2.23
N GLU A 9 14.74 -3.32 1.22
CA GLU A 9 15.71 -2.21 1.17
C GLU A 9 15.03 -0.84 1.07
N LYS A 10 13.95 -0.73 0.28
CA LYS A 10 13.18 0.53 0.20
C LYS A 10 12.53 0.88 1.53
N LEU A 11 11.94 -0.10 2.21
CA LEU A 11 11.30 0.06 3.52
C LEU A 11 12.28 0.33 4.66
N SER A 12 13.53 -0.15 4.57
CA SER A 12 14.55 0.15 5.57
C SER A 12 15.13 1.57 5.45
N GLY A 13 14.81 2.28 4.36
CA GLY A 13 15.34 3.61 4.07
C GLY A 13 14.60 4.77 4.76
N PHE A 14 13.49 4.51 5.45
CA PHE A 14 12.69 5.53 6.14
C PHE A 14 11.92 4.93 7.32
N GLU A 15 11.60 5.75 8.33
CA GLU A 15 10.78 5.34 9.48
C GLU A 15 9.43 6.07 9.57
N ASP A 16 9.20 7.07 8.72
CA ASP A 16 7.95 7.84 8.71
C ASP A 16 6.74 6.92 8.47
N GLN A 17 5.69 7.13 9.25
CA GLN A 17 4.39 6.49 9.06
C GLN A 17 3.49 7.36 8.19
N TRP A 18 2.55 6.73 7.47
CA TRP A 18 1.57 7.42 6.62
C TRP A 18 2.21 8.36 5.59
N SER A 19 3.45 8.07 5.19
CA SER A 19 4.21 8.82 4.19
C SER A 19 4.60 7.89 3.04
N PRO A 20 3.69 7.67 2.07
CA PRO A 20 3.97 6.81 0.93
C PRO A 20 5.20 7.28 0.15
N LYS A 21 6.08 6.34 -0.20
CA LYS A 21 7.25 6.60 -1.04
C LYS A 21 7.06 5.89 -2.38
N ILE A 22 7.05 6.66 -3.47
CA ILE A 22 7.02 6.11 -4.83
C ILE A 22 8.36 5.43 -5.12
N ILE A 23 8.33 4.14 -5.42
CA ILE A 23 9.53 3.33 -5.69
C ILE A 23 9.72 3.06 -7.18
N THR A 24 8.65 3.10 -7.98
CA THR A 24 8.68 3.10 -9.45
C THR A 24 7.29 3.43 -10.00
N ARG A 25 7.16 3.46 -11.33
CA ARG A 25 5.91 3.69 -12.05
C ARG A 25 5.70 2.65 -13.14
N TYR A 26 4.45 2.31 -13.41
CA TYR A 26 4.07 1.56 -14.60
C TYR A 26 2.82 2.18 -15.22
N ASN A 27 2.87 2.46 -16.52
CA ASN A 27 1.82 3.22 -17.20
C ASN A 27 1.53 4.53 -16.44
N HIS A 28 0.29 4.72 -15.99
CA HIS A 28 -0.16 5.88 -15.20
C HIS A 28 -0.25 5.60 -13.70
N ASN A 29 0.31 4.47 -13.22
CA ASN A 29 0.27 4.06 -11.82
C ASN A 29 1.61 4.25 -11.13
N ASP A 30 1.54 4.63 -9.86
CA ASP A 30 2.68 4.64 -8.95
C ASP A 30 2.73 3.30 -8.19
N ILE A 31 3.92 2.70 -8.08
CA ILE A 31 4.17 1.64 -7.09
C ILE A 31 4.77 2.32 -5.87
N MET A 32 4.09 2.19 -4.73
CA MET A 32 4.48 2.83 -3.49
C MET A 32 4.75 1.81 -2.39
N VAL A 33 5.58 2.21 -1.42
CA VAL A 33 5.69 1.53 -0.13
C VAL A 33 5.38 2.53 0.98
N VAL A 34 4.72 2.04 2.04
CA VAL A 34 4.32 2.86 3.17
C VAL A 34 4.38 2.01 4.45
N LYS A 35 4.72 2.64 5.57
CA LYS A 35 4.55 2.09 6.92
C LYS A 35 3.31 2.73 7.53
N THR A 36 2.42 1.93 8.12
CA THR A 36 1.17 2.41 8.70
C THR A 36 1.03 1.93 10.14
N GLU A 37 0.40 2.74 10.99
CA GLU A 37 0.03 2.38 12.36
C GLU A 37 -1.18 3.22 12.78
N GLY A 38 -2.14 2.59 13.46
CA GLY A 38 -3.40 3.24 13.83
C GLY A 38 -4.35 3.39 12.65
N GLU A 39 -5.16 4.44 12.69
CA GLU A 39 -6.27 4.68 11.77
C GLU A 39 -5.90 5.70 10.68
N PHE A 40 -6.52 5.56 9.52
CA PHE A 40 -6.48 6.56 8.45
C PHE A 40 -7.87 7.12 8.20
N VAL A 41 -7.93 8.28 7.54
CA VAL A 41 -9.21 8.92 7.21
C VAL A 41 -9.91 8.18 6.07
N TRP A 42 -11.25 8.15 6.12
CA TRP A 42 -12.08 7.73 5.00
C TRP A 42 -11.82 8.63 3.80
N HIS A 43 -11.59 8.02 2.64
CA HIS A 43 -11.39 8.69 1.36
C HIS A 43 -11.80 7.74 0.22
N HIS A 44 -11.91 8.28 -0.99
CA HIS A 44 -12.16 7.50 -2.21
C HIS A 44 -11.37 8.11 -3.37
N HIS A 45 -11.22 7.31 -4.42
CA HIS A 45 -10.61 7.71 -5.69
C HIS A 45 -11.61 7.49 -6.81
N ASP A 46 -11.92 8.53 -7.59
CA ASP A 46 -12.92 8.44 -8.68
C ASP A 46 -12.41 7.72 -9.93
N ASP A 47 -11.09 7.75 -10.14
CA ASP A 47 -10.47 7.45 -11.43
C ASP A 47 -9.52 6.24 -11.38
N THR A 48 -9.30 5.64 -10.21
CA THR A 48 -8.39 4.51 -10.05
C THR A 48 -8.78 3.62 -8.89
N ASP A 49 -8.60 2.32 -9.10
CA ASP A 49 -8.59 1.34 -8.02
C ASP A 49 -7.32 1.53 -7.18
N ASP A 50 -7.40 1.18 -5.90
CA ASP A 50 -6.26 1.12 -4.99
C ASP A 50 -5.86 -0.32 -4.68
N PHE A 51 -4.58 -0.63 -4.91
CA PHE A 51 -4.00 -1.93 -4.61
C PHE A 51 -3.25 -1.90 -3.27
N PHE A 52 -3.62 -2.80 -2.35
CA PHE A 52 -2.93 -3.00 -1.08
C PHE A 52 -2.37 -4.42 -0.99
N LEU A 53 -1.09 -4.56 -0.66
CA LEU A 53 -0.42 -5.82 -0.33
C LEU A 53 0.29 -5.67 1.02
N VAL A 54 -0.06 -6.50 1.99
CA VAL A 54 0.60 -6.47 3.30
C VAL A 54 1.90 -7.26 3.22
N LEU A 55 3.02 -6.59 3.47
CA LEU A 55 4.35 -7.23 3.51
C LEU A 55 4.73 -7.70 4.91
N LYS A 56 4.26 -7.01 5.95
CA LYS A 56 4.51 -7.30 7.36
C LYS A 56 3.42 -6.66 8.21
N GLY A 57 3.04 -7.33 9.30
CA GLY A 57 1.99 -6.85 10.20
C GLY A 57 0.62 -7.25 9.67
N ARG A 58 -0.41 -6.51 10.11
CA ARG A 58 -1.81 -6.74 9.76
C ARG A 58 -2.44 -5.40 9.44
N MET A 59 -3.29 -5.36 8.41
CA MET A 59 -4.05 -4.18 8.02
C MET A 59 -5.53 -4.55 7.89
N THR A 60 -6.42 -3.69 8.34
CA THR A 60 -7.85 -3.80 8.06
C THR A 60 -8.26 -2.61 7.20
N ILE A 61 -8.91 -2.90 6.09
CA ILE A 61 -9.50 -1.92 5.18
C ILE A 61 -11.00 -1.91 5.48
N GLU A 62 -11.49 -0.82 6.04
CA GLU A 62 -12.92 -0.60 6.26
C GLU A 62 -13.55 -0.12 4.95
N THR A 63 -14.67 -0.74 4.57
CA THR A 63 -15.43 -0.35 3.36
C THR A 63 -16.93 -0.36 3.66
N GLU A 64 -17.72 0.30 2.81
CA GLU A 64 -19.19 0.26 2.94
C GLU A 64 -19.77 -1.16 2.79
N ASN A 65 -19.03 -2.07 2.13
CA ASN A 65 -19.42 -3.46 1.91
C ASN A 65 -18.89 -4.42 2.99
N GLY A 66 -18.27 -3.89 4.03
CA GLY A 66 -17.66 -4.64 5.13
C GLY A 66 -16.14 -4.60 5.11
N ASP A 67 -15.57 -4.99 6.24
CA ASP A 67 -14.14 -4.87 6.48
C ASP A 67 -13.36 -6.04 5.88
N VAL A 68 -12.21 -5.74 5.30
CA VAL A 68 -11.25 -6.74 4.81
C VAL A 68 -9.99 -6.66 5.66
N THR A 69 -9.70 -7.74 6.39
CA THR A 69 -8.41 -7.87 7.09
C THR A 69 -7.41 -8.61 6.19
N LEU A 70 -6.19 -8.06 6.09
CA LEU A 70 -5.06 -8.61 5.36
C LEU A 70 -3.90 -8.93 6.30
N GLU A 71 -3.38 -10.14 6.19
CA GLU A 71 -2.15 -10.65 6.80
C GLU A 71 -0.97 -10.62 5.80
N PRO A 72 0.29 -10.88 6.22
CA PRO A 72 1.42 -10.84 5.31
C PRO A 72 1.30 -11.79 4.12
N GLY A 73 1.47 -11.26 2.91
CA GLY A 73 1.31 -11.98 1.65
C GLY A 73 -0.09 -11.93 1.07
N GLU A 74 -1.06 -11.33 1.78
CA GLU A 74 -2.43 -11.12 1.31
C GLU A 74 -2.59 -9.73 0.70
N LEU A 75 -3.46 -9.63 -0.30
CA LEU A 75 -3.74 -8.41 -1.04
C LEU A 75 -5.24 -8.18 -1.20
N ASN A 76 -5.61 -6.90 -1.33
CA ASN A 76 -6.93 -6.48 -1.76
C ASN A 76 -6.80 -5.35 -2.79
N VAL A 77 -7.75 -5.31 -3.73
CA VAL A 77 -7.96 -4.17 -4.63
C VAL A 77 -9.26 -3.51 -4.20
N VAL A 78 -9.20 -2.23 -3.83
CA VAL A 78 -10.38 -1.41 -3.53
C VAL A 78 -10.77 -0.71 -4.84
N PRO A 79 -11.95 -1.02 -5.41
CA PRO A 79 -12.44 -0.40 -6.63
C PRO A 79 -13.05 0.98 -6.40
#